data_AF-A0ABD1WCI2-F1
#
_entry.id   AF-A0ABD1WCI2-F1
#
_cell.length_a   1.000
_cell.length_b   1.000
_cell.length_c   1.000
_cell.angle_alpha   90.00
_cell.angle_beta   90.00
_cell.angle_gamma   90.00
#
_symmetry.space_group_name_H-M   'P 1'
#
loop_
_entity.id
_entity.type
_entity.pdbx_description
1 polymer ?
#
loop_
_entity_poly.entity_id
_entity_poly.type
_entity_poly.pdbx_seq_one_letter_code
_entity_poly.pdbx_strand_id
1 'polypeptide(L)'
;MEKYSASCRLILCCNSSSKVIEAVRSRCLNMKINAPTEEEIVRVLEFIGKKEGLQLPPGFAYRITQQSNRSLRRAILSFETCRVQQYPFTNNQAIPPMDWEEYVSEIASSILKEQSPKRLFEVRGKLYELLVNCIPPDIILKRLLYELLKKLDSELKHEISHWAAYYEHRLRLGQKAIFHLEAFVAKFMSIYKGFLIETFG
;
A
#
# COMPACT_ATOMS: atom_id res chain seq x y z
N MET A 1 -15.62 4.26 -30.08
CA MET A 1 -16.66 3.58 -29.29
C MET A 1 -17.99 3.55 -30.03
N GLU A 2 -18.47 4.69 -30.55
CA GLU A 2 -19.77 4.78 -31.24
C GLU A 2 -19.78 4.14 -32.63
N LYS A 3 -18.71 4.29 -33.42
CA LYS A 3 -18.62 3.78 -34.80
C LYS A 3 -18.93 2.28 -34.96
N TYR A 4 -18.66 1.47 -33.93
CA TYR A 4 -18.82 0.01 -33.97
C TYR A 4 -19.74 -0.52 -32.84
N SER A 5 -20.60 0.32 -32.27
CA SER A 5 -21.45 -0.07 -31.13
C SER A 5 -22.46 -1.18 -31.46
N ALA A 6 -22.83 -1.33 -32.74
CA ALA A 6 -23.71 -2.40 -33.22
C ALA A 6 -23.04 -3.78 -33.21
N SER A 7 -21.72 -3.83 -33.42
CA SER A 7 -20.96 -5.09 -33.56
C SER A 7 -20.09 -5.41 -32.34
N CYS A 8 -19.80 -4.44 -31.47
CA CYS A 8 -18.92 -4.61 -30.33
C CYS A 8 -19.47 -3.91 -29.07
N ARG A 9 -19.45 -4.61 -27.94
CA ARG A 9 -19.70 -4.05 -26.61
C ARG A 9 -18.38 -3.95 -25.86
N LEU A 10 -18.12 -2.80 -25.25
CA LEU A 10 -16.89 -2.55 -24.49
C LEU A 10 -17.18 -2.60 -22.99
N ILE A 11 -16.31 -3.28 -22.24
CA ILE A 11 -16.27 -3.27 -20.78
C ILE A 11 -14.95 -2.64 -20.37
N LEU A 12 -15.01 -1.49 -19.70
CA LEU A 12 -13.84 -0.74 -19.27
C LEU A 12 -13.60 -0.97 -17.78
N CYS A 13 -12.55 -1.72 -17.44
CA CYS A 13 -12.16 -1.99 -16.06
C CYS A 13 -11.16 -0.93 -15.58
N CYS A 14 -11.55 -0.12 -14.59
CA CYS A 14 -10.67 0.86 -13.97
C CYS A 14 -10.95 0.98 -12.46
N ASN A 15 -9.92 1.35 -11.68
CA ASN A 15 -10.03 1.47 -10.22
C ASN A 15 -10.52 2.85 -9.76
N SER A 16 -10.38 3.88 -10.61
CA SER A 16 -10.82 5.24 -10.32
C SER A 16 -11.38 5.90 -11.57
N SER A 17 -12.61 6.39 -11.47
CA SER A 17 -13.29 7.10 -12.55
C SER A 17 -12.82 8.56 -12.71
N SER A 18 -12.05 9.09 -11.76
CA SER A 18 -11.61 10.49 -11.77
C SER A 18 -10.70 10.84 -12.95
N LYS A 19 -9.93 9.87 -13.47
CA LYS A 19 -9.06 10.05 -14.64
C LYS A 19 -9.76 9.72 -15.97
N VAL A 20 -11.02 9.26 -15.93
CA VAL A 20 -11.78 8.90 -17.13
C VAL A 20 -12.48 10.14 -17.65
N ILE A 21 -12.25 10.46 -18.93
CA ILE A 21 -12.86 11.61 -19.59
C ILE A 21 -14.38 11.52 -19.58
N GLU A 22 -15.05 12.66 -19.48
CA GLU A 22 -16.51 12.76 -19.42
C GLU A 22 -17.20 12.14 -20.64
N ALA A 23 -16.58 12.26 -21.82
CA ALA A 23 -17.07 11.65 -23.05
C ALA A 23 -17.25 10.13 -22.93
N VAL A 24 -16.39 9.44 -22.18
CA VAL A 24 -16.52 8.00 -21.94
C VAL A 24 -17.56 7.74 -20.86
N ARG A 25 -17.53 8.49 -19.76
CA ARG A 25 -18.43 8.31 -18.61
C ARG A 25 -19.91 8.52 -18.95
N SER A 26 -20.21 9.43 -19.88
CA SER A 26 -21.57 9.71 -20.36
C SER A 26 -22.14 8.60 -21.25
N ARG A 27 -21.29 7.76 -21.84
CA ARG A 27 -21.68 6.72 -22.80
C ARG A 27 -21.64 5.30 -22.23
N CYS A 28 -21.12 5.15 -21.02
CA CYS A 28 -20.98 3.86 -20.35
C CYS A 28 -21.83 3.79 -19.09
N LEU A 29 -22.36 2.60 -18.79
CA LEU A 29 -22.95 2.31 -17.49
C LEU A 29 -21.85 2.29 -16.42
N ASN A 30 -21.92 3.23 -15.48
CA ASN A 30 -20.92 3.34 -14.42
C ASN A 30 -21.26 2.39 -13.26
N MET A 31 -20.66 1.20 -13.28
CA MET A 31 -20.77 0.24 -12.18
C MET A 31 -19.65 0.44 -11.16
N LYS A 32 -20.00 0.75 -9.91
CA LYS A 32 -19.05 0.82 -8.79
C LYS A 32 -19.01 -0.51 -8.06
N ILE A 33 -17.84 -1.13 -8.00
CA ILE A 33 -17.60 -2.35 -7.22
C ILE A 33 -16.90 -1.92 -5.94
N ASN A 34 -17.60 -2.03 -4.82
CA ASN A 34 -17.03 -1.72 -3.51
C ASN A 34 -16.12 -2.87 -3.05
N ALA A 35 -15.11 -2.54 -2.23
CA ALA A 35 -14.33 -3.57 -1.57
C ALA A 35 -15.23 -4.41 -0.65
N PRO A 36 -15.05 -5.74 -0.59
CA PRO A 36 -15.85 -6.59 0.28
C PRO A 36 -15.69 -6.21 1.75
N THR A 37 -16.69 -6.53 2.57
CA THR A 37 -16.61 -6.37 4.02
C THR A 37 -15.68 -7.44 4.62
N GLU A 38 -15.17 -7.22 5.82
CA GLU A 38 -14.31 -8.21 6.49
C GLU A 38 -15.03 -9.55 6.66
N GLU A 39 -16.32 -9.53 7.02
CA GLU A 39 -17.17 -10.72 7.14
C GLU A 39 -17.31 -11.48 5.82
N GLU A 40 -17.50 -10.78 4.71
CA GLU A 40 -17.57 -11.41 3.38
C GLU A 40 -16.25 -12.09 3.02
N ILE A 41 -15.12 -11.47 3.34
CA ILE A 41 -13.79 -12.06 3.09
C ILE A 41 -13.63 -13.33 3.95
N VAL A 42 -14.04 -13.31 5.23
CA VAL A 42 -13.99 -14.49 6.10
C VAL A 42 -14.81 -15.64 5.49
N ARG A 43 -16.04 -15.36 5.02
CA ARG A 43 -16.89 -16.39 4.37
C ARG A 43 -16.22 -17.00 3.13
N VAL A 44 -15.53 -16.18 2.34
CA VAL A 44 -14.78 -16.68 1.17
C VAL A 44 -13.60 -17.54 1.60
N LEU A 45 -12.85 -17.14 2.63
CA LEU A 45 -11.73 -17.94 3.16
C LEU A 45 -12.22 -19.27 3.74
N GLU A 46 -13.32 -19.28 4.48
CA GLU A 46 -13.94 -20.51 4.98
C GLU A 46 -14.43 -21.42 3.85
N PHE A 47 -15.00 -20.84 2.79
CA PHE A 47 -15.42 -21.58 1.60
C PHE A 47 -14.23 -22.24 0.91
N ILE A 48 -13.13 -21.51 0.72
CA ILE A 48 -11.89 -22.04 0.14
C ILE A 48 -11.33 -23.14 1.06
N GLY A 49 -11.25 -22.88 2.37
CA GLY A 49 -10.78 -23.86 3.35
C GLY A 49 -11.58 -25.16 3.32
N LYS A 50 -12.91 -25.09 3.29
CA LYS A 50 -13.79 -26.27 3.19
C LYS A 50 -13.58 -27.04 1.88
N LYS A 51 -13.43 -26.35 0.75
CA LYS A 51 -13.17 -27.00 -0.55
C LYS A 51 -11.80 -27.68 -0.62
N GLU A 52 -10.80 -27.09 0.03
CA GLU A 52 -9.44 -27.61 0.11
C GLU A 52 -9.25 -28.67 1.22
N GLY A 53 -10.29 -28.97 1.99
CA GLY A 53 -10.21 -29.90 3.13
C GLY A 53 -9.36 -29.39 4.29
N LEU A 54 -9.21 -28.07 4.42
CA LEU A 54 -8.40 -27.41 5.43
C LEU A 54 -9.23 -27.00 6.65
N GLN A 55 -8.71 -27.26 7.85
CA GLN A 55 -9.31 -26.76 9.09
C GLN A 55 -8.82 -25.35 9.39
N LEU A 56 -9.63 -24.34 9.04
CA LEU A 56 -9.32 -22.92 9.28
C LEU A 56 -9.95 -22.45 10.61
N PRO A 57 -9.16 -22.09 11.63
CA PRO A 57 -9.69 -21.49 12.85
C PRO A 57 -10.30 -20.10 12.57
N PRO A 58 -11.45 -19.75 13.19
CA PRO A 58 -12.14 -18.49 12.90
C PRO A 58 -11.33 -17.26 13.35
N GLY A 59 -10.60 -17.36 14.47
CA GLY A 59 -9.72 -16.28 14.93
C GLY A 59 -8.57 -16.00 13.96
N PHE A 60 -8.03 -17.04 13.31
CA PHE A 60 -6.99 -16.91 12.32
C PHE A 60 -7.51 -16.29 11.01
N ALA A 61 -8.70 -16.72 10.55
CA ALA A 61 -9.36 -16.13 9.38
C ALA A 61 -9.55 -14.62 9.56
N TYR A 62 -10.02 -14.18 10.72
CA TYR A 62 -10.23 -12.77 11.02
C TYR A 62 -8.92 -11.97 10.96
N ARG A 63 -7.82 -12.50 11.52
CA ARG A 63 -6.49 -11.86 11.44
C ARG A 63 -6.00 -11.68 9.99
N ILE A 64 -6.18 -12.69 9.15
CA ILE A 64 -5.86 -12.59 7.71
C ILE A 64 -6.68 -11.46 7.06
N THR A 65 -7.98 -11.39 7.37
CA THR A 65 -8.84 -10.34 6.80
C THR A 65 -8.43 -8.94 7.21
N GLN A 66 -8.08 -8.72 8.48
CA GLN A 66 -7.59 -7.42 8.96
C GLN A 66 -6.28 -7.02 8.25
N GLN A 67 -5.32 -7.94 8.12
CA GLN A 67 -4.04 -7.66 7.46
C GLN A 67 -4.17 -7.45 5.95
N SER A 68 -5.26 -7.94 5.34
CA SER A 68 -5.51 -7.80 3.90
C SER A 68 -5.98 -6.41 3.46
N ASN A 69 -6.33 -5.51 4.40
CA ASN A 69 -6.87 -4.17 4.12
C ASN A 69 -8.04 -4.22 3.11
N ARG A 70 -8.98 -5.16 3.31
CA ARG A 70 -10.15 -5.41 2.43
C ARG A 70 -9.81 -5.78 0.97
N SER A 71 -8.59 -6.25 0.71
CA SER A 71 -8.20 -6.81 -0.58
C SER A 71 -8.35 -8.33 -0.56
N LEU A 72 -9.38 -8.84 -1.25
CA LEU A 72 -9.64 -10.28 -1.32
C LEU A 72 -8.47 -11.06 -1.91
N ARG A 73 -7.82 -10.52 -2.95
CA ARG A 73 -6.62 -11.13 -3.55
C ARG A 73 -5.51 -11.29 -2.51
N ARG A 74 -5.26 -10.25 -1.71
CA ARG A 74 -4.24 -10.28 -0.66
C ARG A 74 -4.60 -11.29 0.42
N ALA A 75 -5.86 -11.34 0.84
CA ALA A 75 -6.32 -12.31 1.84
C ALA A 75 -6.10 -13.77 1.38
N ILE A 76 -6.43 -14.09 0.13
CA ILE A 76 -6.25 -15.43 -0.44
C ILE A 76 -4.76 -15.79 -0.55
N LEU A 77 -3.93 -14.88 -1.07
CA LEU A 77 -2.49 -15.13 -1.17
C LEU A 77 -1.86 -15.30 0.22
N SER A 78 -2.22 -14.46 1.18
CA SER A 78 -1.75 -14.61 2.57
C SER A 78 -2.18 -15.95 3.18
N PHE A 79 -3.41 -16.40 2.92
CA PHE A 79 -3.90 -17.70 3.38
C PHE A 79 -3.09 -18.86 2.78
N GLU A 80 -2.81 -18.80 1.47
CA GLU A 80 -1.97 -19.78 0.78
C GLU A 80 -0.53 -19.79 1.33
N THR A 81 0.09 -18.61 1.51
CA THR A 81 1.43 -18.51 2.10
C THR A 81 1.48 -19.11 3.51
N CYS A 82 0.46 -18.86 4.33
CA CYS A 82 0.38 -19.43 5.67
C CYS A 82 0.28 -20.97 5.64
N ARG A 83 -0.45 -21.54 4.68
CA ARG A 83 -0.53 -23.00 4.49
C ARG A 83 0.84 -23.60 4.16
N VAL A 84 1.58 -22.96 3.26
CA VAL A 84 2.91 -23.43 2.83
C VAL A 84 3.92 -23.36 3.97
N GLN A 85 3.84 -22.32 4.82
CA GLN A 85 4.74 -22.18 5.95
C GLN A 85 4.47 -23.19 7.06
N GLN A 86 3.20 -23.38 7.45
CA GLN A 86 2.85 -24.27 8.56
C GLN A 86 1.40 -24.75 8.45
N TYR A 87 1.23 -26.06 8.56
CA TYR A 87 -0.05 -26.73 8.74
C TYR A 87 0.08 -27.86 9.77
N PRO A 88 -0.88 -28.07 10.70
CA PRO A 88 -2.18 -27.40 10.86
C PRO A 88 -2.11 -25.92 11.28
N PHE A 89 -3.15 -25.16 10.93
CA PHE A 89 -3.24 -23.74 11.30
C PHE A 89 -3.41 -23.56 12.82
N THR A 90 -2.77 -22.54 13.37
CA THR A 90 -2.95 -22.12 14.77
C THR A 90 -3.44 -20.68 14.84
N ASN A 91 -4.21 -20.33 15.87
CA ASN A 91 -4.73 -18.96 16.04
C ASN A 91 -3.61 -17.91 16.11
N ASN A 92 -2.44 -18.28 16.63
CA ASN A 92 -1.30 -17.40 16.87
C ASN A 92 -0.23 -17.48 15.77
N GLN A 93 -0.50 -18.17 14.66
CA GLN A 93 0.44 -18.25 13.55
C GLN A 93 0.80 -16.84 13.04
N ALA A 94 2.08 -16.63 12.74
CA ALA A 94 2.54 -15.39 12.13
C ALA A 94 2.07 -15.35 10.67
N ILE A 95 1.52 -14.21 10.26
CA ILE A 95 1.09 -13.98 8.89
C ILE A 95 2.17 -13.09 8.26
N PRO A 96 3.05 -13.63 7.40
CA PRO A 96 4.14 -12.87 6.82
C PRO A 96 3.58 -11.70 5.98
N PRO A 97 4.11 -10.48 6.14
CA PRO A 97 3.86 -9.41 5.18
C PRO A 97 4.52 -9.74 3.84
N MET A 98 4.22 -8.95 2.80
CA MET A 98 4.94 -9.05 1.54
C MET A 98 6.35 -8.45 1.72
N ASP A 99 7.35 -9.05 1.09
CA ASP A 99 8.76 -8.64 1.22
C ASP A 99 8.99 -7.14 1.03
N TRP A 100 8.35 -6.56 0.02
CA TRP A 100 8.47 -5.12 -0.25
C TRP A 100 7.81 -4.23 0.81
N GLU A 101 6.76 -4.70 1.48
CA GLU A 101 6.12 -3.96 2.57
C GLU A 101 6.99 -3.96 3.82
N GLU A 102 7.64 -5.08 4.11
CA GLU A 102 8.62 -5.20 5.19
C GLU A 102 9.82 -4.29 4.91
N TYR A 103 10.36 -4.34 3.70
CA TYR A 103 11.45 -3.48 3.27
C TYR A 103 11.13 -1.98 3.39
N VAL A 104 9.90 -1.56 3.02
CA VAL A 104 9.45 -0.17 3.25
C VAL A 104 9.33 0.17 4.74
N SER A 105 8.92 -0.79 5.57
CA SER A 105 8.83 -0.61 7.03
C SER A 105 10.22 -0.45 7.68
N GLU A 106 11.22 -1.16 7.15
CA GLU A 106 12.62 -0.97 7.52
C GLU A 106 13.16 0.39 7.09
N ILE A 107 12.83 0.86 5.89
CA ILE A 107 13.19 2.20 5.40
C ILE A 107 12.58 3.26 6.34
N ALA A 108 11.29 3.16 6.66
CA ALA A 108 10.63 4.08 7.59
C ALA A 108 11.32 4.11 8.95
N SER A 109 11.64 2.94 9.50
CA SER A 109 12.38 2.81 10.77
C SER A 109 13.79 3.38 10.68
N SER A 110 14.44 3.27 9.52
CA SER A 110 15.76 3.80 9.24
C SER A 110 15.79 5.33 9.21
N ILE A 111 14.76 5.94 8.61
CA ILE A 111 14.56 7.39 8.51
C ILE A 111 14.28 8.01 9.89
N LEU A 112 13.51 7.31 10.74
CA LEU A 112 13.18 7.80 12.09
C LEU A 112 14.36 7.71 13.07
N LYS A 113 15.25 6.73 12.90
CA LYS A 113 16.41 6.55 13.78
C LYS A 113 17.48 7.64 13.62
N GLU A 114 17.73 8.11 12.39
CA GLU A 114 18.80 9.07 12.13
C GLU A 114 18.44 10.01 10.96
N GLN A 115 18.58 11.32 11.19
CA GLN A 115 18.32 12.37 10.20
C GLN A 115 19.65 13.05 9.78
N SER A 116 20.47 12.29 9.04
CA SER A 116 21.76 12.75 8.51
C SER A 116 21.84 12.58 6.98
N PRO A 117 22.70 13.35 6.27
CA PRO A 117 22.92 13.16 4.84
C PRO A 117 23.45 11.77 4.48
N LYS A 118 24.26 11.16 5.36
CA LYS A 118 24.74 9.79 5.20
C LYS A 118 23.57 8.80 5.19
N ARG A 119 22.64 8.94 6.15
CA ARG A 119 21.46 8.08 6.21
C ARG A 119 20.54 8.27 5.01
N LEU A 120 20.38 9.50 4.53
CA LEU A 120 19.63 9.78 3.32
C LEU A 120 20.21 9.07 2.09
N PHE A 121 21.54 9.04 1.95
CA PHE A 121 22.22 8.31 0.87
C PHE A 121 21.95 6.80 0.92
N GLU A 122 21.99 6.20 2.11
CA GLU A 122 21.63 4.78 2.30
C GLU A 122 20.17 4.51 1.93
N VAL A 123 19.24 5.38 2.39
CA VAL A 123 17.82 5.27 2.05
C VAL A 123 17.59 5.41 0.55
N ARG A 124 18.33 6.27 -0.15
CA ARG A 124 18.28 6.38 -1.61
C ARG A 124 18.64 5.05 -2.29
N GLY A 125 19.66 4.34 -1.81
CA GLY A 125 20.00 3.00 -2.28
C GLY A 125 18.83 2.03 -2.14
N LYS A 126 18.19 2.02 -0.96
CA LYS A 126 17.01 1.19 -0.71
C LYS A 126 15.81 1.55 -1.61
N LEU A 127 15.58 2.84 -1.85
CA LEU A 127 14.53 3.28 -2.78
C LEU A 127 14.82 2.85 -4.23
N TYR A 128 16.09 2.82 -4.64
CA TYR A 128 16.46 2.26 -5.94
C TYR A 128 16.14 0.77 -6.05
N GLU A 129 16.44 -0.04 -5.02
CA GLU A 129 16.11 -1.46 -5.02
C GLU A 129 14.61 -1.70 -5.21
N LEU A 130 13.76 -0.92 -4.54
CA LEU A 130 12.30 -0.99 -4.72
C LEU A 130 11.86 -0.63 -6.16
N LEU A 131 12.47 0.39 -6.75
CA LEU A 131 12.17 0.82 -8.12
C LEU A 131 12.67 -0.19 -9.16
N VAL A 132 13.83 -0.80 -8.95
CA VAL A 132 14.40 -1.85 -9.81
C VAL A 132 13.51 -3.09 -9.80
N ASN A 133 12.92 -3.43 -8.64
CA ASN A 133 11.93 -4.49 -8.51
C ASN A 133 10.53 -4.13 -9.06
N CYS A 134 10.43 -3.07 -9.87
CA CYS A 134 9.22 -2.64 -10.57
C CYS A 134 8.03 -2.33 -9.66
N ILE A 135 8.28 -1.90 -8.43
CA ILE A 135 7.21 -1.48 -7.53
C ILE A 135 6.81 -0.04 -7.89
N PRO A 136 5.51 0.22 -8.13
CA PRO A 136 5.05 1.56 -8.50
C PRO A 136 5.43 2.60 -7.44
N PRO A 137 6.01 3.74 -7.85
CA PRO A 137 6.51 4.75 -6.92
C PRO A 137 5.42 5.40 -6.06
N ASP A 138 4.18 5.49 -6.55
CA ASP A 138 3.06 5.99 -5.77
C ASP A 138 2.67 5.03 -4.64
N ILE A 139 2.84 3.72 -4.84
CA ILE A 139 2.63 2.69 -3.81
C ILE A 139 3.72 2.79 -2.76
N ILE A 140 4.99 2.94 -3.17
CA ILE A 140 6.12 3.15 -2.26
C ILE A 140 5.86 4.37 -1.37
N LEU A 141 5.51 5.52 -1.97
CA LEU A 141 5.28 6.75 -1.22
C LEU A 141 4.10 6.64 -0.24
N LYS A 142 2.97 6.06 -0.67
CA LYS A 142 1.80 5.84 0.20
C LYS A 142 2.12 4.91 1.35
N ARG A 143 2.81 3.80 1.09
CA ARG A 143 3.18 2.82 2.12
C ARG A 143 4.18 3.43 3.11
N LEU A 144 5.18 4.14 2.61
CA LEU A 144 6.16 4.83 3.43
C LEU A 144 5.49 5.86 4.34
N LEU A 145 4.60 6.69 3.78
CA LEU A 145 3.81 7.65 4.57
C LEU A 145 3.02 6.94 5.68
N TYR A 146 2.31 5.85 5.35
CA TYR A 146 1.51 5.12 6.33
C TYR A 146 2.35 4.59 7.50
N GLU A 147 3.54 4.03 7.22
CA GLU A 147 4.44 3.54 8.28
C GLU A 147 5.06 4.68 9.11
N LEU A 148 5.35 5.83 8.50
CA LEU A 148 5.82 7.01 9.22
C LEU A 148 4.73 7.57 10.15
N LEU A 149 3.49 7.72 9.65
CA LEU A 149 2.37 8.28 10.41
C LEU A 149 1.99 7.46 11.65
N LYS A 150 2.26 6.15 11.67
CA LYS A 150 2.04 5.30 12.87
C LYS A 150 2.93 5.69 14.05
N LYS A 151 4.11 6.24 13.78
CA LYS A 151 5.16 6.51 14.79
C LYS A 151 5.31 7.99 15.12
N LEU A 152 4.45 8.85 14.57
CA LEU A 152 4.50 10.30 14.72
C LEU A 152 3.38 10.83 15.61
N ASP A 153 3.66 11.97 16.23
CA ASP A 153 2.67 12.76 16.98
C ASP A 153 1.71 13.48 16.04
N SER A 154 0.49 13.74 16.54
CA SER A 154 -0.63 14.26 15.74
C SER A 154 -0.34 15.60 15.04
N GLU A 155 0.49 16.45 15.65
CA GLU A 155 0.87 17.76 15.12
C GLU A 155 1.63 17.64 13.79
N LEU A 156 2.60 16.72 13.73
CA LEU A 156 3.41 16.47 12.53
C LEU A 156 2.64 15.75 11.42
N LYS A 157 1.59 14.98 11.77
CA LYS A 157 0.83 14.19 10.78
C LYS A 157 0.22 15.06 9.69
N HIS A 158 -0.26 16.25 10.05
CA HIS A 158 -0.88 17.16 9.09
C HIS A 158 0.15 17.67 8.08
N GLU A 159 1.27 18.22 8.56
CA GLU A 159 2.31 18.78 7.70
C GLU A 159 2.93 17.72 6.78
N ILE A 160 3.23 16.54 7.32
CA ILE A 160 3.85 15.45 6.55
C ILE A 160 2.87 14.91 5.50
N SER A 161 1.57 14.84 5.80
CA SER A 161 0.56 14.46 4.82
C SER A 161 0.46 15.47 3.68
N HIS A 162 0.57 16.78 3.98
CA HIS A 162 0.63 17.82 2.96
C HIS A 162 1.84 17.64 2.03
N TRP A 163 3.03 17.47 2.59
CA TRP A 163 4.24 17.25 1.80
C TRP A 163 4.20 15.96 0.99
N ALA A 164 3.66 14.87 1.55
CA ALA A 164 3.49 13.63 0.81
C ALA A 164 2.56 13.82 -0.42
N ALA A 165 1.43 14.49 -0.26
CA ALA A 165 0.53 14.80 -1.38
C ALA A 165 1.20 15.70 -2.42
N TYR A 166 1.99 16.69 -1.98
CA TYR A 166 2.74 17.58 -2.86
C TYR A 166 3.77 16.82 -3.73
N TYR A 167 4.58 15.95 -3.12
CA TYR A 167 5.57 15.16 -3.84
C TYR A 167 4.92 14.06 -4.70
N GLU A 168 3.79 13.48 -4.28
CA GLU A 168 3.01 12.52 -5.07
C GLU A 168 2.50 13.15 -6.38
N HIS A 169 2.01 14.39 -6.31
CA HIS A 169 1.57 15.13 -7.49
C HIS A 169 2.74 15.40 -8.45
N ARG A 170 3.87 15.89 -7.92
CA ARG A 170 5.09 16.15 -8.72
C ARG A 170 5.64 14.88 -9.36
N LEU A 171 5.57 13.77 -8.65
CA LEU A 171 6.00 12.46 -9.13
C LEU A 171 5.24 12.03 -10.39
N ARG A 172 3.95 12.32 -10.48
CA ARG A 172 3.14 12.04 -11.68
C ARG A 172 3.49 12.93 -12.88
N LEU A 173 4.04 14.12 -12.64
CA LEU A 173 4.46 15.07 -13.68
C LEU A 173 5.91 14.85 -14.13
N GLY A 174 6.73 14.24 -13.27
CA GLY A 174 8.14 13.99 -13.53
C GLY A 174 8.41 12.67 -14.26
N GLN A 175 9.61 12.55 -14.83
CA GLN A 175 10.09 11.31 -15.45
C GLN A 175 10.85 10.41 -14.47
N LYS A 176 11.67 11.00 -13.59
CA LYS A 176 12.52 10.25 -12.66
C LYS A 176 11.89 10.22 -11.27
N ALA A 177 11.20 9.13 -10.95
CA ALA A 177 10.50 8.95 -9.68
C ALA A 177 11.41 9.10 -8.44
N ILE A 178 12.66 8.64 -8.54
CA ILE A 178 13.62 8.68 -7.43
C ILE A 178 13.86 10.10 -6.89
N PHE A 179 13.87 11.13 -7.75
CA PHE A 179 14.10 12.51 -7.32
C PHE A 179 12.98 13.00 -6.40
N HIS A 180 11.74 12.59 -6.66
CA HIS A 180 10.59 12.98 -5.87
C HIS A 180 10.51 12.19 -4.57
N LEU A 181 10.86 10.89 -4.60
CA LEU A 181 10.90 10.05 -3.40
C LEU A 181 12.01 10.50 -2.44
N GLU A 182 13.23 10.73 -2.96
CA GLU A 182 14.36 11.23 -2.17
C GLU A 182 14.07 12.62 -1.61
N ALA A 183 13.46 13.51 -2.40
CA ALA A 183 13.08 14.84 -1.93
C ALA A 183 12.02 14.79 -0.81
N PHE A 184 11.04 13.89 -0.89
CA PHE A 184 10.09 13.67 0.19
C PHE A 184 10.80 13.21 1.47
N VAL A 185 11.69 12.22 1.38
CA VAL A 185 12.45 11.72 2.55
C VAL A 185 13.32 12.82 3.15
N ALA A 186 14.02 13.60 2.32
CA ALA A 186 14.84 14.72 2.79
C ALA A 186 14.00 15.78 3.50
N LYS A 187 12.83 16.14 2.94
CA LYS A 187 11.92 17.10 3.55
C LYS A 187 11.37 16.57 4.87
N PHE A 188 10.99 15.30 4.93
CA PHE A 188 10.58 14.63 6.16
C PHE A 188 11.67 14.69 7.23
N MET A 189 12.91 14.29 6.89
CA MET A 189 14.04 14.29 7.83
C MET A 189 14.31 15.69 8.39
N SER A 190 14.18 16.73 7.56
CA SER A 190 14.35 18.12 7.99
C SER A 190 13.28 18.55 8.99
N ILE A 191 12.00 18.24 8.72
CA ILE A 191 10.88 18.60 9.60
C ILE A 191 11.01 17.83 10.93
N TYR A 192 11.20 16.52 10.85
CA TYR A 192 11.29 15.67 12.02
C TYR A 192 12.48 16.02 12.92
N LYS A 193 13.63 16.35 12.33
CA LYS A 193 14.80 16.82 13.10
C LYS A 193 14.54 18.17 13.78
N GLY A 194 13.87 19.10 13.10
CA GLY A 194 13.47 20.38 13.68
C GLY A 194 12.57 20.18 14.90
N PHE A 195 11.55 19.35 14.77
CA PHE A 195 10.67 18.98 15.87
C PHE A 195 11.40 18.34 17.05
N LEU A 196 12.33 17.41 16.79
CA LEU A 196 13.11 16.80 17.87
C LEU A 196 13.98 17.82 18.61
N ILE A 197 14.54 18.82 17.90
CA ILE A 197 15.32 19.90 18.52
C ILE A 197 14.40 20.81 19.34
N GLU A 198 13.22 21.16 18.83
CA GLU A 198 12.27 22.01 19.57
C GLU A 198 11.68 21.32 20.82
N THR A 199 11.53 19.99 20.77
CA THR A 199 10.91 19.22 21.86
C THR A 199 11.91 18.76 22.92
N PHE A 200 13.14 18.43 22.52
CA PHE A 200 14.14 17.80 23.39
C PHE A 200 15.49 18.51 23.44
N GLY A 201 15.71 19.53 22.60
CA GLY A 201 16.91 20.37 22.59
C GLY A 201 16.75 21.61 23.45
#